data_AF-A0A7Y9JBJ0-F1
#
_entry.id   AF-A0A7Y9JBJ0-F1
#
_cell.length_a   1.000
_cell.length_b   1.000
_cell.length_c   1.000
_cell.angle_alpha   90.00
_cell.angle_beta   90.00
_cell.angle_gamma   90.00
#
_symmetry.space_group_name_H-M   'P 1'
#
loop_
_entity.id
_entity.type
_entity.pdbx_description
1 polymer ?
#
loop_
_entity_poly.entity_id
_entity_poly.type
_entity_poly.pdbx_seq_one_letter_code
_entity_poly.pdbx_strand_id
1 'polypeptide(L)'
;MSSVVGSVGGGRPLSLEDLAIDVEGEADRICRAVVDHAGRSMRRGAVVALAGDVGSAVTAALCVRAIGQDRVLALLLPERESAEDMLRLARLAAGSLGVETLLEDVTPALEAVGCYRRRDDAVRLVCPAYGEGWRSKLVLPSVLESDGIRLCSVLVQPPEGPPEQHRLTPDSYLALLAALSLKPRVRKMLEHHHADRLNFVTTGTSNRLEHDQGLFVRLGDGEGDIKPLAHLYQTQVQALAAYLGIPGPVRNRPPSTDPLAPPRSGGELCFALPPAQMDLCLFAHNRALPAAAAAAAAGLSPEQVERVFRDLDQRRRETRRQHLASRLVEPVAEIRSLT
;
A
#
# COMPACT_ATOMS: atom_id res chain seq x y z
N MET A 1 -24.64 20.04 7.51
CA MET A 1 -25.91 19.47 8.01
C MET A 1 -26.67 18.89 6.82
N SER A 2 -27.32 17.74 7.03
CA SER A 2 -27.92 16.78 6.07
C SER A 2 -26.91 16.02 5.21
N SER A 3 -26.45 14.80 5.57
CA SER A 3 -27.13 13.51 5.83
C SER A 3 -27.57 12.77 4.56
N VAL A 4 -26.68 11.93 4.05
CA VAL A 4 -27.05 10.63 3.46
C VAL A 4 -26.18 9.58 4.16
N VAL A 5 -26.51 9.31 5.42
CA VAL A 5 -25.98 8.15 6.14
C VAL A 5 -27.19 7.26 6.35
N GLY A 6 -27.32 6.24 5.51
CA GLY A 6 -28.25 5.15 5.76
C GLY A 6 -27.93 4.59 7.14
N SER A 7 -28.90 4.73 8.04
CA SER A 7 -28.90 4.03 9.32
C SER A 7 -28.87 2.54 8.99
N VAL A 8 -27.72 1.88 9.20
CA VAL A 8 -27.69 0.41 9.28
C VAL A 8 -28.28 0.05 10.64
N GLY A 9 -29.60 0.16 10.72
CA GLY A 9 -30.41 -0.27 11.84
C GLY A 9 -31.04 -1.61 11.49
N GLY A 10 -30.76 -2.64 12.31
CA GLY A 10 -31.54 -3.87 12.38
C GLY A 10 -30.96 -5.08 11.63
N GLY A 11 -30.33 -5.98 12.39
CA GLY A 11 -30.37 -7.45 12.22
C GLY A 11 -29.84 -8.12 10.95
N ARG A 12 -29.63 -7.41 9.84
CA ARG A 12 -29.11 -8.02 8.60
C ARG A 12 -27.58 -8.13 8.65
N PRO A 13 -27.00 -9.25 8.15
CA PRO A 13 -25.56 -9.36 8.00
C PRO A 13 -25.06 -8.30 7.02
N LEU A 14 -23.84 -7.81 7.24
CA LEU A 14 -23.14 -6.89 6.35
C LEU A 14 -23.01 -7.53 4.95
N SER A 15 -22.86 -6.72 3.91
CA SER A 15 -22.47 -7.19 2.58
C SER A 15 -21.51 -6.21 1.91
N LEU A 16 -20.92 -6.61 0.78
CA LEU A 16 -20.09 -5.70 -0.03
C LEU A 16 -20.90 -4.53 -0.60
N GLU A 17 -22.23 -4.65 -0.69
CA GLU A 17 -23.09 -3.54 -1.11
C GLU A 17 -23.11 -2.41 -0.06
N ASP A 18 -22.93 -2.72 1.22
CA ASP A 18 -22.82 -1.70 2.27
C ASP A 18 -21.52 -0.86 2.13
N LEU A 19 -20.54 -1.37 1.36
CA LEU A 19 -19.30 -0.67 1.01
C LEU A 19 -19.40 0.05 -0.35
N ALA A 20 -20.50 -0.12 -1.10
CA ALA A 20 -20.64 0.51 -2.40
C ALA A 20 -20.60 2.04 -2.31
N ILE A 21 -20.04 2.67 -3.34
CA ILE A 21 -19.93 4.11 -3.48
C ILE A 21 -20.50 4.54 -4.83
N ASP A 22 -20.98 5.78 -4.90
CA ASP A 22 -21.16 6.47 -6.17
C ASP A 22 -19.77 6.73 -6.78
N VAL A 23 -19.34 5.85 -7.69
CA VAL A 23 -18.00 5.89 -8.27
C VAL A 23 -17.74 7.16 -9.08
N GLU A 24 -18.75 7.71 -9.73
CA GLU A 24 -18.63 8.94 -10.51
C GLU A 24 -18.52 10.15 -9.58
N GLY A 25 -19.48 10.29 -8.64
CA GLY A 25 -19.45 11.37 -7.67
C GLY A 25 -18.19 11.36 -6.80
N GLU A 26 -17.70 10.18 -6.44
CA GLU A 26 -16.46 10.02 -5.68
C GLU A 26 -15.22 10.36 -6.53
N ALA A 27 -15.15 9.94 -7.80
CA ALA A 27 -14.08 10.34 -8.70
C ALA A 27 -14.03 11.87 -8.85
N ASP A 28 -15.19 12.53 -9.00
CA ASP A 28 -15.28 13.99 -9.10
C ASP A 28 -14.89 14.70 -7.80
N ARG A 29 -15.23 14.12 -6.65
CA ARG A 29 -14.78 14.62 -5.34
C ARG A 29 -13.26 14.56 -5.22
N ILE A 30 -12.65 13.45 -5.62
CA ILE A 30 -11.20 13.26 -5.57
C ILE A 30 -10.50 14.18 -6.57
N CYS A 31 -11.02 14.33 -7.80
CA CYS A 31 -10.45 15.23 -8.80
C CYS A 31 -10.43 16.69 -8.32
N ARG A 32 -11.52 17.15 -7.68
CA ARG A 32 -11.54 18.48 -7.05
C ARG A 32 -10.47 18.62 -5.97
N ALA A 33 -10.29 17.61 -5.11
CA ALA A 33 -9.24 17.64 -4.10
C ALA A 33 -7.83 17.70 -4.70
N VAL A 34 -7.58 17.01 -5.82
CA VAL A 34 -6.31 17.08 -6.57
C VAL A 34 -6.07 18.48 -7.12
N VAL A 35 -7.07 19.08 -7.78
CA VAL A 35 -6.98 20.44 -8.34
C VAL A 35 -6.76 21.46 -7.22
N ASP A 36 -7.56 21.39 -6.15
CA ASP A 36 -7.49 22.31 -5.02
C ASP A 36 -6.12 22.25 -4.34
N HIS A 37 -5.59 21.04 -4.11
CA HIS A 37 -4.29 20.87 -3.46
C HIS A 37 -3.15 21.35 -4.35
N ALA A 38 -3.12 20.97 -5.63
CA ALA A 38 -2.11 21.45 -6.57
C ALA A 38 -2.13 22.99 -6.68
N GLY A 39 -3.32 23.60 -6.71
CA GLY A 39 -3.50 25.05 -6.74
C GLY A 39 -2.97 25.76 -5.48
N ARG A 40 -3.36 25.26 -4.29
CA ARG A 40 -2.88 25.84 -3.01
C ARG A 40 -1.37 25.70 -2.83
N SER A 41 -0.79 24.61 -3.30
CA SER A 41 0.65 24.37 -3.25
C SER A 41 1.41 25.00 -4.44
N MET A 42 0.74 25.79 -5.29
CA MET A 42 1.32 26.44 -6.47
C MET A 42 2.06 25.47 -7.42
N ARG A 43 1.58 24.24 -7.49
CA ARG A 43 2.13 23.17 -8.33
C ARG A 43 1.38 23.05 -9.65
N ARG A 44 2.11 22.64 -10.68
CA ARG A 44 1.68 22.63 -12.09
C ARG A 44 1.22 21.26 -12.59
N GLY A 45 1.39 20.20 -11.81
CA GLY A 45 1.09 18.85 -12.24
C GLY A 45 1.26 17.84 -11.12
N ALA A 46 1.25 16.55 -11.45
CA ALA A 46 1.44 15.45 -10.50
C ALA A 46 2.46 14.42 -11.02
N VAL A 47 3.26 13.87 -10.11
CA VAL A 47 4.12 12.70 -10.35
C VAL A 47 3.47 11.49 -9.69
N VAL A 48 3.39 10.39 -10.43
CA VAL A 48 2.84 9.12 -9.93
C VAL A 48 3.83 7.99 -10.18
N ALA A 49 4.25 7.30 -9.13
CA ALA A 49 5.02 6.07 -9.26
C ALA A 49 4.09 4.91 -9.67
N LEU A 50 4.20 4.44 -10.92
CA LEU A 50 3.42 3.29 -11.42
C LEU A 50 4.18 1.99 -11.14
N ALA A 51 3.69 1.22 -10.17
CA ALA A 51 4.22 -0.10 -9.84
C ALA A 51 3.46 -1.25 -10.53
N GLY A 52 2.51 -0.93 -11.42
CA GLY A 52 1.72 -1.89 -12.20
C GLY A 52 0.62 -2.58 -11.40
N ASP A 53 0.24 -2.02 -10.26
CA ASP A 53 -0.90 -2.42 -9.44
C ASP A 53 -2.11 -1.50 -9.70
N VAL A 54 -3.27 -1.90 -9.17
CA VAL A 54 -4.52 -1.16 -9.34
C VAL A 54 -4.51 0.20 -8.64
N GLY A 55 -3.87 0.32 -7.47
CA GLY A 55 -3.85 1.55 -6.68
C GLY A 55 -3.10 2.66 -7.40
N SER A 56 -1.87 2.39 -7.84
CA SER A 56 -1.09 3.35 -8.61
C SER A 56 -1.74 3.73 -9.96
N ALA A 57 -2.36 2.76 -10.64
CA ALA A 57 -3.09 3.02 -11.89
C ALA A 57 -4.33 3.91 -11.69
N VAL A 58 -5.12 3.67 -10.64
CA VAL A 58 -6.29 4.51 -10.30
C VAL A 58 -5.85 5.91 -9.89
N THR A 59 -4.78 6.04 -9.09
CA THR A 59 -4.20 7.36 -8.75
C THR A 59 -3.81 8.12 -10.01
N ALA A 60 -3.09 7.49 -10.94
CA ALA A 60 -2.71 8.12 -12.20
C ALA A 60 -3.94 8.55 -13.02
N ALA A 61 -4.95 7.68 -13.14
CA ALA A 61 -6.18 8.01 -13.88
C ALA A 61 -6.96 9.18 -13.25
N LEU A 62 -7.04 9.24 -11.92
CA LEU A 62 -7.65 10.36 -11.20
C LEU A 62 -6.87 11.66 -11.41
N CYS A 63 -5.53 11.61 -11.39
CA CYS A 63 -4.70 12.77 -11.73
C CYS A 63 -4.94 13.21 -13.19
N VAL A 64 -4.97 12.28 -14.15
CA VAL A 64 -5.25 12.60 -15.56
C VAL A 64 -6.62 13.24 -15.72
N ARG A 65 -7.66 12.69 -15.08
CA ARG A 65 -9.01 13.27 -15.10
C ARG A 65 -9.04 14.67 -14.47
N ALA A 66 -8.29 14.90 -13.40
CA ALA A 66 -8.28 16.15 -12.65
C ALA A 66 -7.52 17.29 -13.37
N ILE A 67 -6.34 16.99 -13.90
CA ILE A 67 -5.40 18.02 -14.39
C ILE A 67 -4.94 17.78 -15.84
N GLY A 68 -5.37 16.70 -16.50
CA GLY A 68 -4.99 16.38 -17.87
C GLY A 68 -3.67 15.62 -17.97
N GLN A 69 -3.55 14.75 -18.97
CA GLN A 69 -2.41 13.84 -19.16
C GLN A 69 -1.07 14.56 -19.30
N ASP A 70 -1.04 15.74 -19.94
CA ASP A 70 0.19 16.52 -20.17
C ASP A 70 0.78 17.10 -18.86
N ARG A 71 0.01 17.04 -17.77
CA ARG A 71 0.42 17.49 -16.42
C ARG A 71 0.62 16.32 -15.46
N VAL A 72 0.76 15.09 -15.99
CA VAL A 72 1.02 13.88 -15.20
C VAL A 72 2.26 13.18 -15.75
N LEU A 73 3.27 13.00 -14.88
CA LEU A 73 4.44 12.17 -15.17
C LEU A 73 4.30 10.83 -14.43
N ALA A 74 4.31 9.73 -15.17
CA ALA A 74 4.36 8.39 -14.61
C ALA A 74 5.80 7.88 -14.50
N LEU A 75 6.26 7.61 -13.27
CA LEU A 75 7.58 7.03 -13.02
C LEU A 75 7.49 5.50 -12.95
N LEU A 76 8.35 4.83 -13.71
CA LEU A 76 8.57 3.39 -13.68
C LEU A 76 9.88 3.15 -12.94
N LEU A 77 9.82 2.60 -11.73
CA LEU A 77 10.96 2.51 -10.81
C LEU A 77 11.34 1.05 -10.46
N PRO A 78 11.75 0.23 -11.45
CA PRO A 78 12.16 -1.14 -11.20
C PRO A 78 13.48 -1.21 -10.46
N GLU A 79 13.72 -2.40 -9.90
CA GLU A 79 15.01 -2.83 -9.40
C GLU A 79 15.22 -4.31 -9.73
N ARG A 80 16.43 -4.83 -9.52
CA ARG A 80 16.83 -6.18 -9.97
C ARG A 80 15.95 -7.33 -9.44
N GLU A 81 15.25 -7.14 -8.32
CA GLU A 81 14.32 -8.12 -7.73
C GLU A 81 12.84 -7.76 -7.96
N SER A 82 12.55 -6.80 -8.84
CA SER A 82 11.17 -6.46 -9.20
C SER A 82 10.49 -7.59 -9.96
N ALA A 83 9.19 -7.78 -9.72
CA ALA A 83 8.40 -8.77 -10.42
C ALA A 83 8.44 -8.60 -11.95
N GLU A 84 8.58 -9.69 -12.68
CA GLU A 84 8.72 -9.72 -14.14
C GLU A 84 7.57 -9.01 -14.87
N ASP A 85 6.35 -9.09 -14.33
CA ASP A 85 5.16 -8.48 -14.91
C ASP A 85 5.00 -6.99 -14.59
N MET A 86 5.78 -6.43 -13.65
CA MET A 86 5.60 -5.08 -13.14
C MET A 86 5.70 -4.03 -14.24
N LEU A 87 6.80 -4.02 -14.99
CA LEU A 87 7.03 -3.02 -16.05
C LEU A 87 6.01 -3.15 -17.17
N ARG A 88 5.65 -4.38 -17.55
CA ARG A 88 4.64 -4.64 -18.59
C ARG A 88 3.29 -4.06 -18.19
N LEU A 89 2.85 -4.30 -16.96
CA LEU A 89 1.55 -3.83 -16.46
C LEU A 89 1.55 -2.32 -16.21
N ALA A 90 2.64 -1.76 -15.69
CA ALA A 90 2.77 -0.32 -15.49
C ALA A 90 2.76 0.45 -16.84
N ARG A 91 3.46 -0.06 -17.87
CA ARG A 91 3.40 0.49 -19.24
C ARG A 91 2.01 0.36 -19.85
N LEU A 92 1.32 -0.76 -19.61
CA LEU A 92 -0.06 -0.95 -20.08
C LEU A 92 -1.02 0.08 -19.44
N ALA A 93 -0.90 0.31 -18.13
CA ALA A 93 -1.68 1.34 -17.43
C ALA A 93 -1.37 2.73 -18.00
N ALA A 94 -0.09 3.11 -18.08
CA ALA A 94 0.32 4.41 -18.60
C ALA A 94 -0.15 4.65 -20.05
N GLY A 95 0.02 3.65 -20.93
CA GLY A 95 -0.42 3.72 -22.32
C GLY A 95 -1.93 3.88 -22.46
N SER A 96 -2.72 3.22 -21.60
CA SER A 96 -4.19 3.40 -21.59
C SER A 96 -4.63 4.80 -21.15
N LEU A 97 -3.78 5.53 -20.43
CA LEU A 97 -4.06 6.85 -19.89
C LEU A 97 -3.42 7.99 -20.71
N GLY A 98 -2.60 7.66 -21.72
CA GLY A 98 -1.90 8.65 -22.55
C GLY A 98 -0.85 9.49 -21.80
N VAL A 99 -0.36 9.01 -20.66
CA VAL A 99 0.62 9.76 -19.83
C VAL A 99 2.06 9.52 -20.26
N GLU A 100 2.88 10.55 -20.11
CA GLU A 100 4.33 10.44 -20.28
C GLU A 100 4.91 9.48 -19.24
N THR A 101 5.84 8.62 -19.66
CA THR A 101 6.53 7.69 -18.76
C THR A 101 8.03 7.94 -18.75
N LEU A 102 8.61 7.86 -17.56
CA LEU A 102 10.06 7.85 -17.38
C LEU A 102 10.47 6.59 -16.61
N LEU A 103 11.48 5.89 -17.13
CA LEU A 103 12.03 4.68 -16.54
C LEU A 103 13.33 5.00 -15.81
N GLU A 104 13.40 4.67 -14.52
CA GLU A 104 14.64 4.74 -13.74
C GLU A 104 14.87 3.45 -12.97
N ASP A 105 15.97 2.77 -13.29
CA ASP A 105 16.41 1.61 -12.51
C ASP A 105 17.00 2.09 -11.18
N VAL A 106 16.35 1.71 -10.08
CA VAL A 106 16.76 2.11 -8.72
C VAL A 106 17.77 1.15 -8.10
N THR A 107 18.15 0.08 -8.80
CA THR A 107 19.13 -0.92 -8.34
C THR A 107 20.45 -0.27 -7.88
N PRO A 108 21.11 0.60 -8.67
CA PRO A 108 22.40 1.16 -8.29
C PRO A 108 22.31 1.99 -7.00
N ALA A 109 21.22 2.75 -6.84
CA ALA A 109 20.97 3.53 -5.63
C ALA A 109 20.76 2.62 -4.42
N LEU A 110 20.00 1.52 -4.58
CA LEU A 110 19.76 0.54 -3.52
C LEU A 110 21.04 -0.22 -3.11
N GLU A 111 21.90 -0.55 -4.07
CA GLU A 111 23.22 -1.13 -3.81
C GLU A 111 24.13 -0.14 -3.08
N ALA A 112 24.18 1.12 -3.52
CA ALA A 112 24.98 2.17 -2.91
C ALA A 112 24.58 2.43 -1.44
N VAL A 113 23.28 2.50 -1.15
CA VAL A 113 22.79 2.60 0.23
C VAL A 113 22.82 1.26 0.96
N GLY A 114 23.31 0.17 0.32
CA GLY A 114 23.51 -1.17 0.86
C GLY A 114 22.22 -1.85 1.34
N CYS A 115 21.12 -1.67 0.63
CA CYS A 115 19.82 -2.29 0.90
C CYS A 115 19.94 -3.82 0.94
N TYR A 116 20.45 -4.42 -0.13
CA TYR A 116 20.57 -5.88 -0.25
C TYR A 116 21.55 -6.48 0.75
N ARG A 117 22.73 -5.86 0.92
CA ARG A 117 23.72 -6.30 1.93
C ARG A 117 23.12 -6.32 3.33
N ARG A 118 22.48 -5.23 3.77
CA ARG A 118 21.86 -5.14 5.11
C ARG A 118 20.73 -6.14 5.29
N ARG A 119 19.95 -6.39 4.24
CA ARG A 119 18.91 -7.43 4.25
C ARG A 119 19.54 -8.80 4.48
N ASP A 120 20.54 -9.15 3.68
CA ASP A 120 21.19 -10.46 3.76
C ASP A 120 21.86 -10.65 5.12
N ASP A 121 22.51 -9.61 5.66
CA ASP A 121 23.08 -9.62 7.01
C ASP A 121 22.00 -9.85 8.08
N ALA A 122 20.82 -9.25 7.93
CA ALA A 122 19.69 -9.47 8.84
C ALA A 122 19.16 -10.91 8.78
N VAL A 123 19.11 -11.52 7.59
CA VAL A 123 18.73 -12.93 7.43
C VAL A 123 19.79 -13.86 8.04
N ARG A 124 21.08 -13.54 7.88
CA ARG A 124 22.20 -14.30 8.45
C ARG A 124 22.19 -14.38 9.98
N LEU A 125 21.55 -13.44 10.66
CA LEU A 125 21.37 -13.48 12.12
C LEU A 125 20.57 -14.72 12.58
N VAL A 126 19.71 -15.27 11.72
CA VAL A 126 18.92 -16.48 12.02
C VAL A 126 19.28 -17.67 11.15
N CYS A 127 19.87 -17.44 9.97
CA CYS A 127 20.38 -18.48 9.07
C CYS A 127 21.81 -18.14 8.62
N PRO A 128 22.85 -18.48 9.41
CA PRO A 128 24.23 -18.09 9.11
C PRO A 128 24.77 -18.57 7.76
N ALA A 129 24.20 -19.65 7.20
CA ALA A 129 24.56 -20.19 5.88
C ALA A 129 23.99 -19.38 4.70
N TYR A 130 23.08 -18.43 4.94
CA TYR A 130 22.43 -17.64 3.90
C TYR A 130 23.45 -16.85 3.06
N GLY A 131 23.47 -17.12 1.75
CA GLY A 131 24.53 -16.68 0.86
C GLY A 131 24.04 -16.27 -0.54
N GLU A 132 24.99 -16.15 -1.46
CA GLU A 132 24.71 -15.78 -2.85
C GLU A 132 23.83 -16.83 -3.55
N GLY A 133 22.89 -16.37 -4.37
CA GLY A 133 21.94 -17.23 -5.09
C GLY A 133 20.75 -17.72 -4.26
N TRP A 134 20.73 -17.49 -2.95
CA TRP A 134 19.60 -17.81 -2.10
C TRP A 134 18.44 -16.83 -2.33
N ARG A 135 17.21 -17.33 -2.15
CA ARG A 135 16.00 -16.48 -2.11
C ARG A 135 15.47 -16.42 -0.69
N SER A 136 14.84 -15.32 -0.32
CA SER A 136 14.23 -15.16 1.01
C SER A 136 12.87 -14.51 0.91
N LYS A 137 11.92 -14.93 1.74
CA LYS A 137 10.56 -14.39 1.81
C LYS A 137 10.12 -14.27 3.26
N LEU A 138 9.51 -13.15 3.62
CA LEU A 138 8.84 -13.01 4.92
C LEU A 138 7.55 -13.82 4.97
N VAL A 139 7.32 -14.50 6.10
CA VAL A 139 6.13 -15.30 6.35
C VAL A 139 5.49 -14.82 7.65
N LEU A 140 4.22 -14.43 7.55
CA LEU A 140 3.36 -14.08 8.69
C LEU A 140 2.51 -15.30 9.08
N PRO A 141 2.33 -15.59 10.37
CA PRO A 141 1.41 -16.63 10.81
C PRO A 141 -0.05 -16.23 10.55
N SER A 142 -0.91 -17.22 10.31
CA SER A 142 -2.35 -17.03 10.13
C SER A 142 -2.99 -16.37 11.36
N VAL A 143 -3.84 -15.37 11.13
CA VAL A 143 -4.57 -14.67 12.20
C VAL A 143 -5.77 -15.49 12.69
N LEU A 144 -6.20 -16.47 11.92
CA LEU A 144 -7.40 -17.25 12.21
C LEU A 144 -7.14 -18.43 13.17
N GLU A 145 -5.88 -18.87 13.30
CA GLU A 145 -5.53 -20.18 13.87
C GLU A 145 -5.10 -20.14 15.35
N SER A 146 -4.52 -19.05 15.87
CA SER A 146 -4.10 -19.00 17.28
C SER A 146 -4.00 -17.58 17.86
N ASP A 147 -4.18 -17.48 19.19
CA ASP A 147 -4.03 -16.24 19.98
C ASP A 147 -2.58 -15.97 20.44
N GLY A 148 -1.60 -16.75 19.98
CA GLY A 148 -0.20 -16.68 20.44
C GLY A 148 0.60 -15.49 19.91
N ILE A 149 1.80 -15.27 20.48
CA ILE A 149 2.74 -14.24 19.99
C ILE A 149 3.16 -14.58 18.55
N ARG A 150 2.71 -13.76 17.59
CA ARG A 150 2.95 -13.90 16.16
C ARG A 150 4.33 -13.37 15.78
N LEU A 151 5.36 -14.20 15.94
CA LEU A 151 6.68 -13.82 15.43
C LEU A 151 6.78 -14.12 13.94
N CYS A 152 7.23 -13.12 13.18
CA CYS A 152 7.53 -13.26 11.77
C CYS A 152 8.61 -14.32 11.56
N SER A 153 8.49 -15.10 10.50
CA SER A 153 9.55 -15.99 10.04
C SER A 153 10.09 -15.52 8.70
N VAL A 154 11.32 -15.91 8.39
CA VAL A 154 11.86 -15.83 7.04
C VAL A 154 11.95 -17.24 6.47
N LEU A 155 11.33 -17.45 5.31
CA LEU A 155 11.53 -18.63 4.50
C LEU A 155 12.72 -18.36 3.59
N VAL A 156 13.76 -19.16 3.70
CA VAL A 156 14.94 -19.09 2.84
C VAL A 156 14.96 -20.31 1.92
N GLN A 157 15.31 -20.10 0.66
CA GLN A 157 15.43 -21.14 -0.36
C GLN A 157 16.88 -21.14 -0.85
N PRO A 158 17.67 -22.17 -0.51
CA PRO A 158 18.99 -22.38 -1.08
C PRO A 158 18.90 -22.61 -2.61
N PRO A 159 19.99 -22.37 -3.36
CA PRO A 159 20.07 -22.73 -4.78
C PRO A 159 19.84 -24.23 -5.01
N GLU A 160 20.37 -25.05 -4.11
CA GLU A 160 20.21 -26.51 -4.09
C GLU A 160 19.72 -26.93 -2.72
N GLY A 161 18.51 -27.49 -2.64
CA GLY A 161 17.95 -28.01 -1.39
C GLY A 161 16.50 -27.60 -1.14
N PRO A 162 15.87 -28.15 -0.09
CA PRO A 162 14.54 -27.76 0.32
C PRO A 162 14.52 -26.36 0.94
N PRO A 163 13.38 -25.65 0.91
CA PRO A 163 13.23 -24.39 1.64
C PRO A 163 13.28 -24.62 3.16
N GLU A 164 13.87 -23.67 3.87
CA GLU A 164 13.98 -23.67 5.32
C GLU A 164 13.25 -22.46 5.92
N GLN A 165 12.52 -22.66 7.02
CA GLN A 165 11.84 -21.58 7.71
C GLN A 165 12.54 -21.27 9.04
N HIS A 166 12.97 -20.03 9.19
CA HIS A 166 13.67 -19.53 10.38
C HIS A 166 12.84 -18.47 11.08
N ARG A 167 12.61 -18.64 12.39
CA ARG A 167 11.87 -17.66 13.20
C ARG A 167 12.75 -16.44 13.45
N LEU A 168 12.25 -15.24 13.19
CA LEU A 168 13.01 -14.01 13.40
C LEU A 168 13.11 -13.67 14.89
N THR A 169 14.31 -13.34 15.33
CA THR A 169 14.56 -12.62 16.59
C THR A 169 14.16 -11.16 16.45
N PRO A 170 13.90 -10.41 17.55
CA PRO A 170 13.60 -8.98 17.49
C PRO A 170 14.64 -8.19 16.70
N ASP A 171 15.93 -8.46 16.92
CA ASP A 171 17.03 -7.76 16.22
C ASP A 171 17.05 -8.07 14.73
N SER A 172 16.91 -9.35 14.34
CA SER A 172 16.84 -9.73 12.92
C SER A 172 15.62 -9.15 12.22
N TYR A 173 14.46 -9.12 12.89
CA TYR A 173 13.24 -8.53 12.37
C TYR A 173 13.39 -7.02 12.13
N LEU A 174 13.89 -6.28 13.13
CA LEU A 174 14.11 -4.83 13.01
C LEU A 174 15.14 -4.50 11.94
N ALA A 175 16.25 -5.25 11.87
CA ALA A 175 17.27 -5.07 10.85
C ALA A 175 16.74 -5.35 9.44
N LEU A 176 15.94 -6.41 9.29
CA LEU A 176 15.33 -6.78 8.02
C LEU A 176 14.32 -5.73 7.55
N LEU A 177 13.41 -5.29 8.42
CA LEU A 177 12.46 -4.20 8.10
C LEU A 177 13.19 -2.89 7.76
N ALA A 178 14.25 -2.55 8.49
CA ALA A 178 15.06 -1.37 8.21
C ALA A 178 15.67 -1.45 6.80
N ALA A 179 16.22 -2.60 6.41
CA ALA A 179 16.79 -2.81 5.09
C ALA A 179 15.73 -2.76 3.97
N LEU A 180 14.60 -3.47 4.14
CA LEU A 180 13.52 -3.52 3.15
C LEU A 180 12.87 -2.15 2.94
N SER A 181 12.78 -1.34 4.00
CA SER A 181 12.23 0.02 3.92
C SER A 181 13.06 0.99 3.07
N LEU A 182 14.30 0.65 2.68
CA LEU A 182 15.09 1.45 1.76
C LEU A 182 14.52 1.44 0.34
N LYS A 183 13.90 0.33 -0.11
CA LYS A 183 13.30 0.21 -1.45
C LYS A 183 12.27 1.32 -1.73
N PRO A 184 11.17 1.45 -0.97
CA PRO A 184 10.19 2.50 -1.20
C PRO A 184 10.74 3.92 -0.92
N ARG A 185 11.72 4.09 -0.02
CA ARG A 185 12.35 5.41 0.23
C ARG A 185 13.18 5.91 -0.94
N VAL A 186 13.97 5.03 -1.57
CA VAL A 186 14.74 5.39 -2.77
C VAL A 186 13.80 5.74 -3.92
N ARG A 187 12.70 4.97 -4.10
CA ARG A 187 11.67 5.33 -5.09
C ARG A 187 11.06 6.70 -4.81
N LYS A 188 10.72 6.97 -3.55
CA LYS A 188 10.12 8.25 -3.15
C LYS A 188 11.08 9.43 -3.30
N MET A 189 12.37 9.21 -3.06
CA MET A 189 13.43 10.20 -3.32
C MET A 189 13.45 10.61 -4.80
N LEU A 190 13.36 9.66 -5.73
CA LEU A 190 13.33 9.95 -7.17
C LEU A 190 12.00 10.60 -7.59
N GLU A 191 10.88 10.19 -6.97
CA GLU A 191 9.59 10.85 -7.18
C GLU A 191 9.64 12.34 -6.81
N HIS A 192 10.18 12.67 -5.64
CA HIS A 192 10.40 14.06 -5.21
C HIS A 192 11.37 14.81 -6.13
N HIS A 193 12.45 14.18 -6.59
CA HIS A 193 13.36 14.81 -7.55
C HIS A 193 12.63 15.31 -8.80
N HIS A 194 11.77 14.48 -9.40
CA HIS A 194 11.00 14.89 -10.57
C HIS A 194 9.89 15.88 -10.24
N ALA A 195 9.24 15.72 -9.09
CA ALA A 195 8.22 16.66 -8.63
C ALA A 195 8.81 18.06 -8.47
N ASP A 196 9.97 18.19 -7.83
CA ASP A 196 10.66 19.48 -7.68
C ASP A 196 11.10 20.06 -9.03
N ARG A 197 11.71 19.23 -9.89
CA ARG A 197 12.18 19.65 -11.22
C ARG A 197 11.04 20.19 -12.10
N LEU A 198 9.86 19.60 -12.01
CA LEU A 198 8.68 19.94 -12.83
C LEU A 198 7.73 20.92 -12.13
N ASN A 199 7.99 21.26 -10.87
CA ASN A 199 7.07 21.96 -9.98
C ASN A 199 5.71 21.22 -9.88
N PHE A 200 5.72 19.91 -9.69
CA PHE A 200 4.54 19.04 -9.55
C PHE A 200 4.35 18.62 -8.08
N VAL A 201 3.17 18.09 -7.75
CA VAL A 201 2.92 17.38 -6.49
C VAL A 201 3.35 15.92 -6.63
N THR A 202 3.79 15.33 -5.52
CA THR A 202 3.93 13.87 -5.38
C THR A 202 2.60 13.23 -4.96
N THR A 203 2.45 11.93 -5.23
CA THR A 203 1.23 11.20 -4.89
C THR A 203 1.51 9.99 -4.01
N GLY A 204 0.60 9.70 -3.09
CA GLY A 204 0.57 8.43 -2.35
C GLY A 204 -0.54 7.54 -2.88
N THR A 205 -0.24 6.26 -3.08
CA THR A 205 -1.15 5.30 -3.73
C THR A 205 -1.81 4.34 -2.75
N SER A 206 -1.50 4.45 -1.45
CA SER A 206 -2.06 3.57 -0.42
C SER A 206 -3.57 3.75 -0.29
N ASN A 207 -4.30 2.63 -0.36
CA ASN A 207 -5.73 2.60 -0.09
C ASN A 207 -6.00 2.63 1.43
N ARG A 208 -7.27 2.61 1.85
CA ARG A 208 -7.67 2.60 3.26
C ARG A 208 -7.16 1.38 4.02
N LEU A 209 -7.13 0.21 3.38
CA LEU A 209 -6.70 -1.02 4.02
C LEU A 209 -5.22 -0.95 4.41
N GLU A 210 -4.41 -0.41 3.50
CA GLU A 210 -2.97 -0.19 3.69
C GLU A 210 -2.71 0.98 4.64
N HIS A 211 -3.43 2.09 4.45
CA HIS A 211 -3.26 3.27 5.27
C HIS A 211 -3.65 2.97 6.72
N ASP A 212 -4.86 2.50 7.00
CA ASP A 212 -5.36 2.26 8.37
C ASP A 212 -4.46 1.33 9.18
N GLN A 213 -3.89 0.30 8.54
CA GLN A 213 -3.03 -0.68 9.19
C GLN A 213 -1.55 -0.27 9.24
N GLY A 214 -1.17 0.85 8.62
CA GLY A 214 0.23 1.25 8.47
C GLY A 214 1.04 0.21 7.68
N LEU A 215 0.49 -0.25 6.56
CA LEU A 215 1.18 -1.11 5.60
C LEU A 215 1.82 -0.26 4.51
N PHE A 216 2.64 0.70 4.95
CA PHE A 216 3.44 1.55 4.08
C PHE A 216 4.73 1.96 4.79
N VAL A 217 5.70 2.45 4.04
CA VAL A 217 6.93 2.98 4.61
C VAL A 217 6.81 4.48 4.78
N ARG A 218 7.01 4.96 6.01
CA ARG A 218 7.16 6.38 6.30
C ARG A 218 8.36 6.94 5.51
N LEU A 219 8.14 8.08 4.83
CA LEU A 219 9.05 8.69 3.85
C LEU A 219 9.30 7.82 2.60
N GLY A 220 8.41 6.86 2.33
CA GLY A 220 8.45 5.97 1.17
C GLY A 220 7.14 6.04 0.38
N ASP A 221 6.62 4.87 0.02
CA ASP A 221 5.40 4.65 -0.77
C ASP A 221 4.12 5.20 -0.12
N GLY A 222 4.08 5.28 1.20
CA GLY A 222 2.96 5.90 1.91
C GLY A 222 3.10 7.41 2.10
N GLU A 223 4.10 8.06 1.51
CA GLU A 223 4.29 9.52 1.51
C GLU A 223 3.71 10.11 0.22
N GLY A 224 3.32 11.38 0.25
CA GLY A 224 2.84 12.12 -0.90
C GLY A 224 2.09 13.36 -0.46
N ASP A 225 2.24 14.44 -1.23
CA ASP A 225 1.54 15.71 -1.01
C ASP A 225 0.01 15.49 -1.03
N ILE A 226 -0.45 14.59 -1.90
CA ILE A 226 -1.84 14.11 -1.92
C ILE A 226 -1.93 12.57 -1.93
N LYS A 227 -2.94 12.03 -1.23
CA LYS A 227 -3.21 10.59 -1.13
C LYS A 227 -4.65 10.28 -1.55
N PRO A 228 -4.92 10.18 -2.87
CA PRO A 228 -6.29 10.11 -3.39
C PRO A 228 -7.11 8.91 -2.90
N LEU A 229 -6.46 7.83 -2.45
CA LEU A 229 -7.10 6.55 -2.15
C LEU A 229 -7.16 6.20 -0.66
N ALA A 230 -6.53 7.00 0.22
CA ALA A 230 -6.33 6.62 1.62
C ALA A 230 -7.64 6.43 2.42
N HIS A 231 -8.77 6.97 1.95
CA HIS A 231 -10.10 6.80 2.56
C HIS A 231 -10.94 5.69 1.90
N LEU A 232 -10.46 5.07 0.83
CA LEU A 232 -11.18 4.07 0.04
C LEU A 232 -10.74 2.64 0.35
N TYR A 233 -11.71 1.76 0.56
CA TYR A 233 -11.48 0.32 0.69
C TYR A 233 -10.95 -0.28 -0.62
N GLN A 234 -10.27 -1.43 -0.56
CA GLN A 234 -9.68 -2.03 -1.77
C GLN A 234 -10.75 -2.40 -2.82
N THR A 235 -11.91 -2.85 -2.37
CA THR A 235 -13.10 -3.10 -3.19
C THR A 235 -13.63 -1.83 -3.89
N GLN A 236 -13.58 -0.68 -3.21
CA GLN A 236 -13.95 0.61 -3.80
C GLN A 236 -12.91 1.08 -4.83
N VAL A 237 -11.62 0.87 -4.56
CA VAL A 237 -10.54 1.13 -5.54
C VAL A 237 -10.74 0.29 -6.80
N GLN A 238 -11.12 -0.98 -6.67
CA GLN A 238 -11.44 -1.84 -7.82
C GLN A 238 -12.67 -1.35 -8.60
N ALA A 239 -13.70 -0.86 -7.91
CA ALA A 239 -14.88 -0.27 -8.56
C ALA A 239 -14.51 1.00 -9.35
N LEU A 240 -13.70 1.89 -8.77
CA LEU A 240 -13.15 3.06 -9.47
C LEU A 240 -12.26 2.66 -10.65
N ALA A 241 -11.44 1.62 -10.50
CA ALA A 241 -10.60 1.13 -11.60
C ALA A 241 -11.45 0.66 -12.79
N ALA A 242 -12.59 0.02 -12.53
CA ALA A 242 -13.53 -0.36 -13.57
C ALA A 242 -14.19 0.87 -14.23
N TYR A 243 -14.65 1.84 -13.43
CA TYR A 243 -15.26 3.08 -13.92
C TYR A 243 -14.28 3.91 -14.77
N LEU A 244 -13.02 4.02 -14.36
CA LEU A 244 -11.96 4.78 -15.04
C LEU A 244 -11.36 4.05 -16.25
N GLY A 245 -11.85 2.86 -16.58
CA GLY A 245 -11.38 2.11 -17.75
C GLY A 245 -9.98 1.50 -17.60
N ILE A 246 -9.51 1.25 -16.37
CA ILE A 246 -8.19 0.64 -16.14
C ILE A 246 -8.16 -0.77 -16.77
N PRO A 247 -7.11 -1.12 -17.53
CA PRO A 247 -7.02 -2.41 -18.22
C PRO A 247 -7.20 -3.61 -17.28
N GLY A 248 -7.95 -4.61 -17.74
CA GLY A 248 -8.23 -5.84 -16.98
C GLY A 248 -6.99 -6.52 -16.39
N PRO A 249 -5.87 -6.69 -17.14
CA PRO A 249 -4.65 -7.28 -16.59
C PRO A 249 -4.05 -6.52 -15.40
N VAL A 250 -4.25 -5.21 -15.30
CA VAL A 250 -3.77 -4.38 -14.17
C VAL A 250 -4.70 -4.55 -12.98
N ARG A 251 -6.03 -4.51 -13.20
CA ARG A 251 -7.05 -4.70 -12.14
C ARG A 251 -6.98 -6.08 -11.49
N ASN A 252 -6.75 -7.10 -12.32
CA ASN A 252 -6.70 -8.50 -11.91
C ASN A 252 -5.33 -8.91 -11.35
N ARG A 253 -4.33 -8.02 -11.38
CA ARG A 253 -3.05 -8.29 -10.74
C ARG A 253 -3.31 -8.45 -9.25
N PRO A 254 -2.96 -9.59 -8.65
CA PRO A 254 -3.17 -9.75 -7.21
C PRO A 254 -2.37 -8.69 -6.44
N PRO A 255 -2.83 -8.26 -5.26
CA PRO A 255 -2.09 -7.30 -4.43
C PRO A 255 -0.67 -7.79 -4.15
N SER A 256 0.30 -6.88 -4.23
CA SER A 256 1.69 -7.11 -3.85
C SER A 256 2.20 -5.87 -3.14
N THR A 257 2.84 -6.02 -1.99
CA THR A 257 3.47 -4.92 -1.24
C THR A 257 4.94 -5.24 -1.00
N ASP A 258 5.58 -5.79 -2.03
CA ASP A 258 6.49 -6.93 -1.95
C ASP A 258 7.77 -6.77 -1.08
N PRO A 259 7.92 -7.52 0.02
CA PRO A 259 9.19 -7.76 0.69
C PRO A 259 9.86 -9.09 0.30
N LEU A 260 9.70 -9.54 -0.98
CA LEU A 260 10.61 -10.33 -1.87
C LEU A 260 10.02 -11.62 -2.54
N ALA A 261 8.93 -11.55 -3.31
CA ALA A 261 8.14 -12.69 -3.87
C ALA A 261 8.69 -13.28 -5.21
N PRO A 262 8.35 -14.53 -5.70
CA PRO A 262 6.98 -15.14 -5.89
C PRO A 262 6.87 -16.67 -5.53
N PRO A 263 5.76 -17.46 -5.74
CA PRO A 263 4.47 -17.20 -6.40
C PRO A 263 3.20 -17.36 -5.54
N ARG A 264 2.06 -17.10 -6.19
CA ARG A 264 0.72 -16.89 -5.65
C ARG A 264 -0.18 -18.12 -5.85
N SER A 265 -0.48 -18.77 -4.74
CA SER A 265 -1.74 -19.46 -4.39
C SER A 265 -1.65 -19.76 -2.89
N GLY A 266 -2.41 -19.03 -2.07
CA GLY A 266 -2.43 -19.16 -0.61
C GLY A 266 -1.25 -18.49 0.11
N GLY A 267 -1.51 -17.34 0.76
CA GLY A 267 -0.54 -16.65 1.62
C GLY A 267 -0.38 -15.17 1.28
N GLU A 268 -1.39 -14.40 1.66
CA GLU A 268 -1.44 -12.94 1.62
C GLU A 268 -0.37 -12.35 2.53
N LEU A 269 0.69 -11.81 1.94
CA LEU A 269 1.85 -11.34 2.68
C LEU A 269 1.59 -10.06 3.50
N CYS A 270 0.45 -9.40 3.31
CA CYS A 270 0.16 -8.10 3.90
C CYS A 270 -1.16 -8.07 4.68
N PHE A 271 -2.15 -8.82 4.23
CA PHE A 271 -3.46 -8.92 4.86
C PHE A 271 -3.65 -10.30 5.45
N ALA A 272 -4.33 -10.36 6.60
CA ALA A 272 -4.66 -11.63 7.24
C ALA A 272 -5.76 -12.42 6.50
N LEU A 273 -6.48 -11.75 5.59
CA LEU A 273 -7.65 -12.23 4.88
C LEU A 273 -7.70 -11.66 3.46
N PRO A 274 -8.43 -12.31 2.54
CA PRO A 274 -8.74 -11.79 1.22
C PRO A 274 -9.25 -10.35 1.28
N PRO A 275 -8.88 -9.47 0.31
CA PRO A 275 -9.18 -8.05 0.41
C PRO A 275 -10.64 -7.71 0.68
N ALA A 276 -11.58 -8.43 0.05
CA ALA A 276 -13.00 -8.24 0.28
C ALA A 276 -13.44 -8.60 1.71
N GLN A 277 -12.91 -9.69 2.27
CA GLN A 277 -13.17 -10.09 3.66
C GLN A 277 -12.55 -9.08 4.64
N MET A 278 -11.31 -8.64 4.36
CA MET A 278 -10.63 -7.65 5.18
C MET A 278 -11.35 -6.30 5.15
N ASP A 279 -11.84 -5.85 3.99
CA ASP A 279 -12.62 -4.63 3.86
C ASP A 279 -13.91 -4.68 4.70
N LEU A 280 -14.63 -5.81 4.70
CA LEU A 280 -15.82 -6.02 5.52
C LEU A 280 -15.50 -5.96 7.02
N CYS A 281 -14.45 -6.66 7.45
CA CYS A 281 -14.01 -6.63 8.84
C CYS A 281 -13.57 -5.22 9.27
N LEU A 282 -12.74 -4.55 8.47
CA LEU A 282 -12.28 -3.19 8.76
C LEU A 282 -13.44 -2.19 8.77
N PHE A 283 -14.41 -2.34 7.87
CA PHE A 283 -15.62 -1.51 7.82
C PHE A 283 -16.47 -1.65 9.08
N ALA A 284 -16.72 -2.88 9.50
CA ALA A 284 -17.47 -3.17 10.71
C ALA A 284 -16.76 -2.62 11.95
N HIS A 285 -15.46 -2.86 12.07
CA HIS A 285 -14.63 -2.36 13.18
C HIS A 285 -14.63 -0.83 13.25
N ASN A 286 -14.44 -0.15 12.13
CA ASN A 286 -14.44 1.32 12.04
C ASN A 286 -15.78 1.97 12.38
N ARG A 287 -16.88 1.22 12.31
CA ARG A 287 -18.22 1.66 12.71
C ARG A 287 -18.66 1.14 14.07
N ALA A 288 -17.76 0.48 14.81
CA ALA A 288 -18.05 -0.18 16.08
C ALA A 288 -19.24 -1.16 15.98
N LEU A 289 -19.38 -1.84 14.84
CA LEU A 289 -20.37 -2.90 14.66
C LEU A 289 -19.90 -4.18 15.36
N PRO A 290 -20.83 -5.00 15.91
CA PRO A 290 -20.45 -6.26 16.54
C PRO A 290 -19.86 -7.23 15.51
N ALA A 291 -18.94 -8.09 15.95
CA ALA A 291 -18.27 -9.08 15.10
C ALA A 291 -19.26 -9.97 14.32
N ALA A 292 -20.39 -10.32 14.95
CA ALA A 292 -21.48 -11.07 14.32
C ALA A 292 -22.04 -10.40 13.05
N ALA A 293 -21.98 -9.07 12.94
CA ALA A 293 -22.47 -8.36 11.76
C ALA A 293 -21.58 -8.60 10.52
N ALA A 294 -20.27 -8.77 10.71
CA ALA A 294 -19.33 -9.04 9.62
C ALA A 294 -19.04 -10.54 9.40
N ALA A 295 -19.30 -11.38 10.41
CA ALA A 295 -19.02 -12.82 10.38
C ALA A 295 -19.62 -13.53 9.15
N ALA A 296 -20.94 -13.43 8.97
CA ALA A 296 -21.62 -14.05 7.84
C ALA A 296 -21.14 -13.50 6.49
N ALA A 297 -20.89 -12.19 6.40
CA ALA A 297 -20.44 -11.50 5.19
C ALA A 297 -19.03 -11.92 4.77
N ALA A 298 -18.14 -12.08 5.74
CA ALA A 298 -16.75 -12.45 5.54
C ALA A 298 -16.57 -13.98 5.38
N GLY A 299 -17.60 -14.78 5.64
CA GLY A 299 -17.50 -16.24 5.67
C GLY A 299 -16.68 -16.76 6.84
N LEU A 300 -16.73 -16.05 7.98
CA LEU A 300 -15.95 -16.33 9.20
C LEU A 300 -16.88 -16.52 10.40
N SER A 301 -16.41 -17.17 11.46
CA SER A 301 -17.12 -17.19 12.74
C SER A 301 -17.02 -15.84 13.46
N PRO A 302 -17.97 -15.49 14.35
CA PRO A 302 -17.85 -14.28 15.17
C PRO A 302 -16.53 -14.20 15.94
N GLU A 303 -16.05 -15.32 16.48
CA GLU A 303 -14.77 -15.41 17.21
C GLU A 303 -13.56 -15.14 16.30
N GLN A 304 -13.61 -15.62 15.05
CA GLN A 304 -12.59 -15.31 14.05
C GLN A 304 -12.58 -13.81 13.70
N VAL A 305 -13.75 -13.18 13.56
CA VAL A 305 -13.84 -11.74 13.32
C VAL A 305 -13.34 -10.94 14.53
N GLU A 306 -13.61 -11.37 15.75
CA GLU A 306 -13.05 -10.74 16.95
C GLU A 306 -11.52 -10.83 17.00
N ARG A 307 -10.93 -11.95 16.55
CA ARG A 307 -9.47 -12.05 16.37
C ARG A 307 -8.96 -11.04 15.35
N VAL A 308 -9.66 -10.87 14.23
CA VAL A 308 -9.32 -9.88 13.21
C VAL A 308 -9.41 -8.46 13.77
N PHE A 309 -10.43 -8.13 14.56
CA PHE A 309 -10.55 -6.80 15.19
C PHE A 309 -9.39 -6.54 16.16
N ARG A 310 -9.02 -7.53 16.98
CA ARG A 310 -7.84 -7.43 17.85
C ARG A 310 -6.54 -7.25 17.06
N ASP A 311 -6.40 -7.92 15.91
CA ASP A 311 -5.27 -7.74 15.00
C ASP A 311 -5.21 -6.32 14.43
N LEU A 312 -6.34 -5.80 13.94
CA LEU A 312 -6.42 -4.43 13.41
C LEU A 312 -5.97 -3.41 14.46
N ASP A 313 -6.47 -3.52 15.69
CA ASP A 313 -6.08 -2.62 16.78
C ASP A 313 -4.61 -2.77 17.19
N GLN A 314 -4.07 -3.98 17.17
CA GLN A 314 -2.67 -4.21 17.43
C GLN A 314 -1.79 -3.56 16.36
N ARG A 315 -2.11 -3.79 15.07
CA ARG A 315 -1.39 -3.19 13.94
C ARG A 315 -1.40 -1.67 14.01
N ARG A 316 -2.58 -1.06 14.23
CA ARG A 316 -2.70 0.41 14.42
C ARG A 316 -1.79 0.95 15.52
N ARG A 317 -1.66 0.24 16.63
CA ARG A 317 -0.76 0.64 17.74
C ARG A 317 0.71 0.52 17.32
N GLU A 318 1.10 -0.60 16.73
CA GLU A 318 2.48 -0.88 16.31
C GLU A 318 2.96 0.05 15.19
N THR A 319 2.08 0.35 14.24
CA THR A 319 2.37 1.18 13.06
C THR A 319 2.01 2.65 13.25
N ARG A 320 1.48 3.05 14.41
CA ARG A 320 1.12 4.45 14.76
C ARG A 320 2.20 5.46 14.34
N ARG A 321 3.47 5.12 14.53
CA ARG A 321 4.62 5.97 14.17
C ARG A 321 4.61 6.39 12.69
N GLN A 322 4.10 5.56 11.80
CA GLN A 322 4.04 5.84 10.37
C GLN A 322 3.06 6.97 10.02
N HIS A 323 2.01 7.14 10.83
CA HIS A 323 1.00 8.19 10.68
C HIS A 323 1.39 9.53 11.31
N LEU A 324 2.39 9.54 12.18
CA LEU A 324 2.76 10.76 12.91
C LEU A 324 3.47 11.75 11.98
N ALA A 325 2.89 12.94 11.87
CA ALA A 325 3.60 14.12 11.40
C ALA A 325 4.79 14.44 12.32
N SER A 326 5.77 15.18 11.79
CA SER A 326 6.87 15.71 12.59
C SER A 326 6.33 16.64 13.68
N ARG A 327 6.70 16.39 14.93
CA ARG A 327 6.31 17.22 16.07
C ARG A 327 7.27 18.40 16.19
N LEU A 328 6.77 19.62 15.99
CA LEU A 328 7.49 20.84 16.36
C LEU A 328 7.47 21.02 17.88
N VAL A 329 8.56 21.52 18.46
CA VAL A 329 8.61 21.89 19.89
C VAL A 329 7.74 23.13 20.13
N GLU A 330 7.84 24.11 19.24
CA GLU A 330 7.00 25.30 19.20
C GLU A 330 6.48 25.51 17.76
N PRO A 331 5.23 25.97 17.59
CA PRO A 331 4.72 26.31 16.26
C PRO A 331 5.45 27.51 15.64
N VAL A 332 5.77 27.44 14.36
CA VAL A 332 6.30 28.58 13.59
C VAL A 332 5.13 29.42 13.08
N ALA A 333 4.84 30.53 13.76
CA ALA A 333 3.62 31.31 13.57
C ALA A 333 3.52 31.94 12.16
N GLU A 334 4.65 32.30 11.57
CA GLU A 334 4.79 32.94 10.26
C GLU A 334 4.33 32.05 9.10
N ILE A 335 4.32 30.72 9.30
CA ILE A 335 4.02 29.72 8.26
C ILE A 335 2.64 29.09 8.47
N ARG A 336 1.98 29.31 9.62
CA ARG A 336 0.67 28.69 9.96
C ARG A 336 -0.47 29.06 9.01
N SER A 337 -0.40 30.20 8.33
CA SER A 337 -1.40 30.63 7.35
C SER A 337 -1.20 30.05 5.95
N LEU A 338 -0.10 29.33 5.71
CA LEU A 338 0.28 28.76 4.42
C LEU A 338 -0.07 27.27 4.27
N THR A 339 -0.51 26.61 5.36
CA THR A 339 -0.92 25.20 5.43
C THR A 339 -2.44 25.06 5.48
#